data_AF-A0A1W9RBA8-F1
#
_entry.id   AF-A0A1W9RBA8-F1
#
_cell.length_a   1.000
_cell.length_b   1.000
_cell.length_c   1.000
_cell.angle_alpha   90.00
_cell.angle_beta   90.00
_cell.angle_gamma   90.00
#
_symmetry.space_group_name_H-M   'P 1'
#
loop_
_entity.id
_entity.type
_entity.pdbx_description
1 polymer ?
#
loop_
_entity_poly.entity_id
_entity_poly.type
_entity_poly.pdbx_seq_one_letter_code
_entity_poly.pdbx_strand_id
1 'polypeptide(L)'
;GIEQKFHRNKIRTLYVRLSAAATILTLIAASTIFFNSNRQAKLVSGHCTEISTELSETEFYFTCLIEEKYQQINKTGPYNKEFFKPFFDELNRLDKQYKIYKKELKNIGYQEGLVRAIIENQQQKLEILNRLLSEIQKIKNYEHRKLEHQI
;
A
#
# COMPACT_ATOMS: atom_id res chain seq x y z
N GLY A 1 -41.83 50.04 56.93
CA GLY A 1 -42.03 50.61 55.58
C GLY A 1 -41.88 49.51 54.55
N ILE A 2 -42.90 49.32 53.71
CA ILE A 2 -43.15 48.15 52.83
C ILE A 2 -42.39 48.19 51.49
N GLU A 3 -41.45 49.12 51.31
CA GLU A 3 -40.82 49.45 50.02
C GLU A 3 -39.53 48.64 49.69
N GLN A 4 -38.92 47.91 50.63
CA GLN A 4 -37.63 47.23 50.36
C GLN A 4 -37.73 45.77 49.83
N LYS A 5 -38.93 45.18 49.74
CA LYS A 5 -39.08 43.77 49.32
C LYS A 5 -39.29 43.57 47.80
N PHE A 6 -39.47 44.63 47.02
CA PHE A 6 -39.86 44.51 45.60
C PHE A 6 -38.68 44.39 44.61
N HIS A 7 -37.48 44.88 44.95
CA HIS A 7 -36.32 44.83 44.04
C HIS A 7 -35.48 43.54 44.10
N ARG A 8 -35.58 42.74 45.18
CA ARG A 8 -34.79 41.50 45.33
C ARG A 8 -35.30 40.34 44.45
N ASN A 9 -36.61 40.32 44.13
CA ASN A 9 -37.22 39.25 43.34
C ASN A 9 -36.95 39.38 41.83
N LYS A 10 -36.81 40.61 41.31
CA LYS A 10 -36.53 40.87 39.89
C LYS A 10 -35.09 40.49 39.52
N ILE A 11 -34.15 40.73 40.43
CA ILE A 11 -32.74 40.35 40.28
C ILE A 11 -32.61 38.81 40.31
N ARG A 12 -33.29 38.13 41.25
CA ARG A 12 -33.26 36.66 41.33
C ARG A 12 -33.82 35.98 40.08
N THR A 13 -34.90 36.48 39.48
CA THR A 13 -35.47 35.90 38.24
C THR A 13 -34.61 36.20 37.00
N LEU A 14 -33.94 37.35 36.94
CA LEU A 14 -32.94 37.67 35.90
C LEU A 14 -31.71 36.76 36.01
N TYR A 15 -31.17 36.54 37.21
CA TYR A 15 -30.04 35.63 37.43
C TYR A 15 -30.39 34.17 37.11
N VAL A 16 -31.60 33.71 37.46
CA VAL A 16 -32.05 32.36 37.11
C VAL A 16 -32.18 32.19 35.59
N ARG A 17 -32.76 33.16 34.87
CA ARG A 17 -32.85 33.14 33.39
C ARG A 17 -31.49 33.23 32.70
N LEU A 18 -30.57 34.03 33.25
CA LEU A 18 -29.19 34.13 32.75
C LEU A 18 -28.40 32.83 32.99
N SER A 19 -28.58 32.20 34.16
CA SER A 19 -27.94 30.92 34.49
C SER A 19 -28.45 29.75 33.63
N ALA A 20 -29.75 29.73 33.33
CA ALA A 20 -30.34 28.70 32.47
C ALA A 20 -29.83 28.80 31.02
N ALA A 21 -29.69 30.01 30.48
CA ALA A 21 -29.12 30.21 29.14
C ALA A 21 -27.64 29.79 29.06
N ALA A 22 -26.85 30.07 30.10
CA ALA A 22 -25.46 29.64 30.17
C ALA A 22 -25.33 28.11 30.18
N THR A 23 -26.20 27.39 30.90
CA THR A 23 -26.18 25.92 30.92
C THR A 23 -26.49 25.30 29.55
N ILE A 24 -27.40 25.90 28.77
CA ILE A 24 -27.75 25.41 27.44
C ILE A 24 -26.59 25.64 26.47
N LEU A 25 -25.94 26.81 26.52
CA LEU A 25 -24.76 27.11 25.70
C LEU A 25 -23.57 26.20 26.02
N THR A 26 -23.34 25.87 27.31
CA THR A 26 -22.27 24.94 27.69
C THR A 26 -22.51 23.52 27.19
N LEU A 27 -23.76 23.05 27.16
CA LEU A 27 -24.12 21.71 26.67
C LEU A 27 -23.99 21.60 25.15
N ILE A 28 -24.34 22.65 24.41
CA ILE A 28 -24.16 22.72 22.96
C ILE A 28 -22.66 22.79 22.61
N ALA A 29 -21.89 23.62 23.30
CA ALA A 29 -20.44 23.72 23.11
C ALA A 29 -19.70 22.43 23.47
N ALA A 30 -20.08 21.76 24.56
CA ALA A 30 -19.51 20.45 24.92
C ALA A 30 -19.90 19.38 23.88
N SER A 31 -21.14 19.42 23.37
CA SER A 31 -21.61 18.51 22.32
C SER A 31 -20.85 18.70 21.01
N THR A 32 -20.55 19.93 20.59
CA THR A 32 -19.77 20.19 19.37
C THR A 32 -18.31 19.77 19.52
N ILE A 33 -17.67 19.98 20.68
CA ILE A 33 -16.29 19.52 20.93
C ILE A 33 -16.20 17.99 20.94
N PHE A 34 -17.19 17.31 21.54
CA PHE A 34 -17.24 15.84 21.62
C PHE A 34 -17.55 15.21 20.26
N PHE A 35 -18.45 15.80 19.46
CA PHE A 35 -18.74 15.33 18.09
C PHE A 35 -17.60 15.61 17.10
N ASN A 36 -16.86 16.71 17.27
CA ASN A 36 -15.76 17.08 16.36
C ASN A 36 -14.44 16.34 16.68
N SER A 37 -14.24 15.89 17.93
CA SER A 37 -13.05 15.09 18.30
C SER A 37 -12.98 13.69 17.67
N ASN A 38 -14.09 13.16 17.16
CA ASN A 38 -14.12 11.83 16.51
C ASN A 38 -13.89 11.86 14.98
N ARG A 39 -13.69 13.04 14.36
CA ARG A 39 -13.51 13.14 12.90
C ARG A 39 -12.06 13.12 12.41
N GLN A 40 -11.07 13.07 13.32
CA GLN A 40 -9.66 13.08 12.93
C GLN A 40 -9.04 11.68 12.74
N ALA A 41 -9.73 10.60 13.14
CA ALA A 41 -9.24 9.23 12.95
C ALA A 41 -9.59 8.60 11.58
N LYS A 42 -10.52 9.19 10.82
CA LYS A 42 -11.05 8.56 9.58
C LYS A 42 -10.25 8.91 8.31
N LEU A 43 -9.51 10.03 8.29
CA LEU A 43 -8.78 10.47 7.11
C LEU A 43 -7.47 9.68 6.89
N VAL A 44 -6.79 9.28 7.96
CA VAL A 44 -5.51 8.55 7.86
C VAL A 44 -5.74 7.07 7.51
N SER A 45 -6.77 6.42 8.06
CA SER A 45 -7.05 5.02 7.75
C SER A 45 -7.53 4.80 6.31
N GLY A 46 -8.35 5.69 5.74
CA GLY A 46 -8.87 5.54 4.38
C GLY A 46 -7.78 5.54 3.31
N HIS A 47 -6.87 6.51 3.38
CA HIS A 47 -5.77 6.63 2.43
C HIS A 47 -4.80 5.43 2.49
N CYS A 48 -4.45 4.97 3.70
CA CYS A 48 -3.61 3.79 3.86
C CYS A 48 -4.30 2.51 3.35
N THR A 49 -5.63 2.36 3.55
CA THR A 49 -6.37 1.21 3.02
C THR A 49 -6.47 1.22 1.50
N GLU A 50 -6.72 2.38 0.89
CA GLU A 50 -6.78 2.52 -0.57
C GLU A 50 -5.43 2.20 -1.21
N ILE A 51 -4.33 2.79 -0.71
CA ILE A 51 -3.00 2.51 -1.25
C ILE A 51 -2.58 1.05 -1.01
N SER A 52 -2.94 0.46 0.14
CA SER A 52 -2.67 -0.97 0.36
C SER A 52 -3.42 -1.88 -0.62
N THR A 53 -4.61 -1.46 -1.05
CA THR A 53 -5.41 -2.16 -2.06
C THR A 53 -4.75 -2.03 -3.43
N GLU A 54 -4.37 -0.81 -3.83
CA GLU A 54 -3.66 -0.55 -5.09
C GLU A 54 -2.31 -1.29 -5.18
N LEU A 55 -1.53 -1.31 -4.09
CA LEU A 55 -0.31 -2.12 -4.01
C LEU A 55 -0.62 -3.60 -4.21
N SER A 56 -1.66 -4.13 -3.56
CA SER A 56 -2.03 -5.53 -3.69
C SER A 56 -2.42 -5.89 -5.13
N GLU A 57 -3.17 -5.01 -5.82
CA GLU A 57 -3.55 -5.19 -7.22
C GLU A 57 -2.33 -5.17 -8.14
N THR A 58 -1.43 -4.20 -7.95
CA THR A 58 -0.20 -4.07 -8.72
C THR A 58 0.74 -5.26 -8.51
N GLU A 59 0.90 -5.69 -7.25
CA GLU A 59 1.72 -6.84 -6.88
C GLU A 59 1.16 -8.14 -7.48
N PHE A 60 -0.17 -8.31 -7.44
CA PHE A 60 -0.85 -9.44 -8.08
C PHE A 60 -0.61 -9.46 -9.58
N TYR A 61 -0.78 -8.31 -10.26
CA TYR A 61 -0.52 -8.17 -11.69
C TYR A 61 0.88 -8.63 -12.08
N PHE A 62 1.93 -8.12 -11.41
CA PHE A 62 3.30 -8.52 -11.70
C PHE A 62 3.56 -9.99 -11.38
N THR A 63 2.94 -10.53 -10.33
CA THR A 63 3.07 -11.96 -9.98
C THR A 63 2.53 -12.84 -11.10
N CYS A 64 1.35 -12.53 -11.65
CA CYS A 64 0.80 -13.26 -12.80
C CYS A 64 1.73 -13.20 -14.02
N LEU A 65 2.29 -12.02 -14.34
CA LEU A 65 3.24 -11.90 -15.46
C LEU A 65 4.52 -12.70 -15.24
N ILE A 66 5.07 -12.66 -14.02
CA ILE A 66 6.27 -13.44 -13.65
C ILE A 66 6.01 -14.93 -13.80
N GLU A 67 4.86 -15.42 -13.31
CA GLU A 67 4.45 -16.81 -13.46
C GLU A 67 4.30 -17.20 -14.93
N GLU A 68 3.67 -16.36 -15.74
CA GLU A 68 3.56 -16.57 -17.18
C GLU A 68 4.94 -16.68 -17.84
N LYS A 69 5.90 -15.84 -17.45
CA LYS A 69 7.28 -15.90 -17.97
C LYS A 69 8.00 -17.17 -17.57
N TYR A 70 7.85 -17.63 -16.32
CA TYR A 70 8.38 -18.92 -15.92
C TYR A 70 7.77 -20.06 -16.75
N GLN A 71 6.47 -20.04 -17.03
CA GLN A 71 5.84 -21.02 -17.90
C GLN A 71 6.39 -20.97 -19.32
N GLN A 72 6.58 -19.78 -19.90
CA GLN A 72 7.18 -19.61 -21.22
C GLN A 72 8.61 -20.18 -21.27
N ILE A 73 9.44 -19.89 -20.26
CA ILE A 73 10.81 -20.43 -20.14
C ILE A 73 10.77 -21.96 -20.03
N ASN A 74 9.89 -22.52 -19.20
CA ASN A 74 9.77 -23.98 -19.04
C ASN A 74 9.33 -24.67 -20.34
N LYS A 75 8.44 -24.04 -21.12
CA LYS A 75 7.99 -24.53 -22.44
C LYS A 75 9.11 -24.54 -23.49
N THR A 76 10.21 -23.81 -23.29
CA THR A 76 11.34 -23.87 -24.23
C THR A 76 12.04 -25.23 -24.21
N GLY A 77 11.84 -26.07 -23.18
CA GLY A 77 12.53 -27.35 -23.02
C GLY A 77 13.91 -27.19 -22.38
N PRO A 78 14.80 -28.20 -22.48
CA PRO A 78 16.12 -28.12 -21.85
C PRO A 78 16.97 -26.98 -22.46
N TYR A 79 17.76 -26.36 -21.61
CA TYR A 79 18.78 -25.35 -21.93
C TYR A 79 19.93 -25.48 -20.94
N ASN A 80 21.11 -24.95 -21.29
CA ASN A 80 22.28 -24.99 -20.41
C ASN A 80 22.08 -24.04 -19.21
N LYS A 81 21.66 -24.57 -18.06
CA LYS A 81 21.41 -23.78 -16.85
C LYS A 81 22.67 -23.11 -16.29
N GLU A 82 23.85 -23.69 -16.51
CA GLU A 82 25.12 -23.12 -16.05
C GLU A 82 25.48 -21.85 -16.83
N PHE A 83 25.26 -21.86 -18.14
CA PHE A 83 25.44 -20.68 -18.98
C PHE A 83 24.56 -19.50 -18.53
N PHE A 84 23.34 -19.81 -18.08
CA PHE A 84 22.38 -18.81 -17.60
C PHE A 84 22.43 -18.57 -16.07
N LYS A 85 23.41 -19.14 -15.36
CA LYS A 85 23.57 -18.99 -13.91
C LYS A 85 23.52 -17.52 -13.44
N PRO A 86 24.12 -16.53 -14.12
CA PRO A 86 24.05 -15.13 -13.70
C PRO A 86 22.61 -14.59 -13.59
N PHE A 87 21.71 -14.99 -14.50
CA PHE A 87 20.30 -14.59 -14.44
C PHE A 87 19.62 -15.13 -13.18
N PHE A 88 19.87 -16.41 -12.85
CA PHE A 88 19.29 -17.04 -11.66
C PHE A 88 19.86 -16.47 -10.37
N ASP A 89 21.14 -16.15 -10.33
CA ASP A 89 21.75 -15.49 -9.17
C ASP A 89 21.12 -14.11 -8.92
N GLU A 90 20.85 -13.35 -9.99
CA GLU A 90 20.19 -12.06 -9.89
C GLU A 90 18.71 -12.17 -9.44
N LEU A 91 17.96 -13.12 -10.00
CA LEU A 91 16.59 -13.42 -9.55
C LEU A 91 16.55 -13.81 -8.07
N ASN A 92 17.48 -14.66 -7.63
CA ASN A 92 17.61 -15.05 -6.22
C ASN A 92 17.92 -13.86 -5.30
N ARG A 93 18.74 -12.91 -5.76
CA ARG A 93 19.01 -11.67 -5.03
C ARG A 93 17.74 -10.84 -4.88
N LEU A 94 16.98 -10.66 -5.96
CA LEU A 94 15.73 -9.92 -5.94
C LEU A 94 14.68 -10.59 -5.06
N ASP A 95 14.59 -11.92 -5.07
CA ASP A 95 13.69 -12.67 -4.18
C ASP A 95 13.99 -12.44 -2.70
N LYS A 96 15.28 -12.38 -2.33
CA LYS A 96 15.69 -12.07 -0.95
C LYS A 96 15.30 -10.64 -0.57
N GLN A 97 15.53 -9.66 -1.44
CA GLN A 97 15.15 -8.27 -1.21
C GLN A 97 13.65 -8.10 -1.05
N TYR A 98 12.85 -8.72 -1.94
CA TYR A 98 11.40 -8.72 -1.84
C TYR A 98 10.91 -9.25 -0.48
N LYS A 99 11.46 -10.37 -0.01
CA LYS A 99 11.10 -10.95 1.30
C LYS A 99 11.43 -10.00 2.46
N ILE A 100 12.56 -9.28 2.37
CA ILE A 100 12.94 -8.25 3.34
C ILE A 100 11.92 -7.12 3.32
N TYR A 101 11.59 -6.58 2.15
CA TYR A 101 10.65 -5.46 2.03
C TYR A 101 9.24 -5.83 2.52
N LYS A 102 8.75 -7.04 2.21
CA LYS A 102 7.45 -7.52 2.72
C LYS A 102 7.44 -7.66 4.24
N LYS A 103 8.56 -8.11 4.83
CA LYS A 103 8.71 -8.20 6.29
C LYS A 103 8.72 -6.82 6.94
N GLU A 104 9.46 -5.87 6.36
CA GLU A 104 9.49 -4.49 6.83
C GLU A 104 8.12 -3.82 6.73
N LEU A 105 7.39 -4.02 5.63
CA LEU A 105 6.06 -3.45 5.42
C LEU A 105 5.06 -3.98 6.45
N LYS A 106 5.17 -5.26 6.81
CA LYS A 106 4.37 -5.88 7.87
C LYS A 106 4.71 -5.31 9.26
N ASN A 107 5.98 -5.01 9.53
CA ASN A 107 6.43 -4.60 10.86
C ASN A 107 6.24 -3.10 11.11
N ILE A 108 6.56 -2.26 10.12
CA ILE A 108 6.58 -0.80 10.23
C ILE A 108 5.23 -0.22 9.75
N GLY A 109 4.48 -0.96 8.94
CA GLY A 109 3.26 -0.49 8.30
C GLY A 109 3.55 0.19 6.96
N TYR A 110 2.54 0.87 6.41
CA TYR A 110 2.64 1.53 5.11
C TYR A 110 3.77 2.57 5.07
N GLN A 111 4.63 2.47 4.06
CA GLN A 111 5.69 3.42 3.75
C GLN A 111 5.80 3.51 2.22
N GLU A 112 5.54 4.69 1.65
CA GLU A 112 5.50 4.88 0.18
C GLU A 112 6.77 4.38 -0.51
N GLY A 113 7.94 4.68 0.06
CA GLY A 113 9.22 4.22 -0.47
C GLY A 113 9.38 2.69 -0.46
N LEU A 114 8.83 2.02 0.56
CA LEU A 114 8.88 0.55 0.66
C LEU A 114 7.92 -0.12 -0.32
N VAL A 115 6.74 0.46 -0.49
CA VAL A 115 5.76 0.05 -1.50
C VAL A 115 6.35 0.17 -2.90
N ARG A 116 7.00 1.31 -3.20
CA ARG A 116 7.72 1.51 -4.46
C ARG A 116 8.82 0.46 -4.65
N ALA A 117 9.63 0.20 -3.63
CA ALA A 117 10.71 -0.80 -3.70
C ALA A 117 10.19 -2.22 -3.97
N ILE A 118 9.00 -2.59 -3.45
CA ILE A 118 8.35 -3.87 -3.74
C ILE A 118 7.95 -3.96 -5.22
N ILE A 119 7.33 -2.91 -5.75
CA ILE A 119 6.90 -2.87 -7.16
C ILE A 119 8.11 -2.90 -8.10
N GLU A 120 9.12 -2.07 -7.83
CA GLU A 120 10.37 -2.02 -8.62
C GLU A 120 11.10 -3.38 -8.62
N ASN A 121 11.12 -4.08 -7.49
CA ASN A 121 11.71 -5.42 -7.41
C ASN A 121 11.02 -6.41 -8.34
N GLN A 122 9.68 -6.41 -8.38
CA GLN A 122 8.91 -7.30 -9.24
C GLN A 122 9.06 -6.92 -10.73
N GLN A 123 9.13 -5.64 -11.05
CA GLN A 123 9.45 -5.16 -12.40
C GLN A 123 10.83 -5.65 -12.87
N GLN A 124 11.85 -5.54 -12.01
CA GLN A 124 13.20 -6.01 -12.33
C GLN A 124 13.24 -7.53 -12.55
N LYS A 125 12.54 -8.32 -11.72
CA LYS A 125 12.42 -9.77 -11.96
C LYS A 125 11.82 -10.07 -13.32
N LEU A 126 10.74 -9.37 -13.68
CA LEU A 126 10.09 -9.55 -14.97
C LEU A 126 11.03 -9.22 -16.13
N GLU A 127 11.81 -8.14 -16.02
CA GLU A 127 12.81 -7.76 -17.02
C GLU A 127 13.89 -8.85 -17.19
N ILE A 128 14.43 -9.36 -16.09
CA ILE A 128 15.44 -10.43 -16.11
C ILE A 128 14.87 -11.69 -16.76
N LEU A 129 13.63 -12.07 -16.42
CA LEU A 129 12.97 -13.23 -17.03
C LEU A 129 12.72 -13.05 -18.53
N ASN A 130 12.34 -11.84 -18.96
CA ASN A 130 12.21 -11.52 -20.39
C ASN A 130 13.54 -11.68 -21.13
N ARG A 131 14.62 -11.15 -20.56
CA ARG A 131 15.97 -11.27 -21.14
C ARG A 131 16.42 -12.73 -21.18
N LEU A 132 16.22 -13.48 -20.10
CA LEU A 132 16.53 -14.91 -20.05
C LEU A 132 15.80 -15.69 -21.14
N LEU A 133 14.48 -15.48 -21.28
CA LEU A 133 13.69 -16.13 -22.33
C LEU A 133 14.21 -15.79 -23.73
N SER A 134 14.52 -14.51 -23.98
CA SER A 134 15.06 -14.05 -25.26
C SER A 134 16.38 -14.73 -25.59
N GLU A 135 17.31 -14.82 -24.64
CA GLU A 135 18.61 -15.47 -24.86
C GLU A 135 18.47 -16.98 -25.07
N ILE A 136 17.59 -17.66 -24.33
CA ILE A 136 17.28 -19.09 -24.57
C ILE A 136 16.78 -19.31 -26.01
N GLN A 137 15.86 -18.47 -26.47
CA GLN A 137 15.31 -18.57 -27.83
C GLN A 137 16.36 -18.27 -28.90
N LYS A 138 17.23 -17.27 -28.69
CA LYS A 138 18.33 -16.94 -29.63
C LYS A 138 19.27 -18.13 -29.82
N ILE A 139 19.68 -18.79 -28.74
CA ILE A 139 20.57 -19.96 -28.81
C ILE A 139 19.90 -21.11 -29.56
N LYS A 140 18.65 -21.45 -29.22
CA LYS A 140 17.92 -22.52 -29.91
C LYS A 140 17.76 -22.25 -31.41
N ASN A 141 17.43 -21.02 -31.78
CA ASN A 141 17.27 -20.64 -33.17
C ASN A 141 18.61 -20.69 -33.93
N TYR A 142 19.72 -20.35 -33.26
CA TYR A 142 21.06 -20.47 -33.84
C TYR A 142 21.45 -21.94 -34.07
N GLU A 143 21.22 -22.81 -33.09
CA GLU A 143 21.48 -24.25 -33.19
C GLU A 143 20.64 -24.89 -34.31
N HIS A 144 19.37 -24.53 -34.42
CA HIS A 144 18.48 -25.03 -35.47
C HIS A 144 18.97 -24.67 -36.88
N ARG A 145 19.28 -23.38 -37.13
CA ARG A 145 19.80 -22.95 -38.44
C ARG A 145 21.12 -23.62 -38.80
N LYS A 146 21.99 -23.86 -37.82
CA LYS A 146 23.28 -24.53 -38.05
C LYS A 146 23.07 -25.98 -38.50
N LEU A 147 22.09 -26.68 -37.94
CA LEU A 147 21.74 -28.04 -38.34
C LEU A 147 21.20 -28.08 -39.78
N GLU A 148 20.34 -27.14 -40.18
CA GLU A 148 19.77 -27.09 -41.53
C GLU A 148 20.83 -26.86 -42.63
N HIS A 149 21.89 -26.10 -42.36
CA HIS A 149 22.97 -25.86 -43.33
C HIS A 149 23.98 -27.01 -43.42
N GLN A 150 23.87 -28.05 -42.58
CA GLN A 150 24.75 -29.22 -42.55
C GLN A 150 24.13 -30.47 -43.19
N ILE A 151 22.88 -30.37 -43.68
CA ILE A 151 22.14 -31.43 -44.38
C ILE A 151 22.10 -31.09 -45.87
#